data_AF-A0A1B6GFJ9-F1
#
_entry.id   AF-A0A1B6GFJ9-F1
#
_cell.length_a   1.000
_cell.length_b   1.000
_cell.length_c   1.000
_cell.angle_alpha   90.00
_cell.angle_beta   90.00
_cell.angle_gamma   90.00
#
_symmetry.space_group_name_H-M   'P 1'
#
loop_
_entity.id
_entity.type
_entity.pdbx_description
1 polymer ?
#
loop_
_entity_poly.entity_id
_entity_poly.type
_entity_poly.pdbx_seq_one_letter_code
_entity_poly.pdbx_strand_id
1 'polypeptide(L)'
;YKKINNMKTRLKKKIDTKKTGNKKIVLLDWEKKMLVALKGESNPVIKNIPGAIKCGVKRSADGEICSTSSSGSFILPLEREQIQTLNAPLPLPPPKKMPLDAFETDVTRSLDNKQLQRLVLLQQLKLAQVQAE
;
A
#
# COMPACT_ATOMS: atom_id res chain seq x y z
N TYR A 1 -6.78 -12.44 5.75
CA TYR A 1 -6.42 -11.42 4.73
C TYR A 1 -5.81 -11.97 3.43
N LYS A 2 -4.84 -12.91 3.47
CA LYS A 2 -4.14 -13.43 2.26
C LYS A 2 -5.08 -13.91 1.13
N LYS A 3 -6.18 -14.59 1.46
CA LYS A 3 -7.17 -15.08 0.48
C LYS A 3 -7.81 -13.97 -0.35
N ILE A 4 -8.25 -12.88 0.28
CA ILE A 4 -8.86 -11.72 -0.40
C ILE A 4 -7.85 -11.04 -1.33
N ASN A 5 -6.59 -10.92 -0.89
CA ASN A 5 -5.52 -10.35 -1.72
C ASN A 5 -5.22 -11.22 -2.95
N ASN A 6 -5.24 -12.55 -2.79
CA ASN A 6 -5.08 -13.48 -3.90
C ASN A 6 -6.24 -13.36 -4.90
N MET A 7 -7.48 -13.20 -4.41
CA MET A 7 -8.65 -12.96 -5.26
C MET A 7 -8.52 -11.64 -6.05
N LYS A 8 -8.11 -10.56 -5.38
CA LYS A 8 -7.89 -9.24 -5.99
C LYS A 8 -6.81 -9.28 -7.08
N THR A 9 -5.69 -9.93 -6.81
CA THR A 9 -4.58 -10.03 -7.79
C THR A 9 -4.98 -10.88 -9.00
N ARG A 10 -5.69 -11.98 -8.80
CA ARG A 10 -6.22 -12.82 -9.89
C ARG A 10 -7.22 -12.05 -10.75
N LEU A 11 -8.12 -11.28 -10.12
CA LEU A 11 -9.09 -10.45 -10.83
C LEU A 11 -8.41 -9.34 -11.65
N LYS A 12 -7.42 -8.63 -11.07
CA LYS A 12 -6.65 -7.62 -11.79
C LYS A 12 -5.92 -8.18 -13.02
N LYS A 13 -5.31 -9.36 -12.89
CA LYS A 13 -4.62 -10.03 -14.01
C LYS A 13 -5.55 -10.39 -15.17
N LYS A 14 -6.82 -10.74 -14.89
CA LYS A 14 -7.81 -11.06 -15.92
C LYS A 14 -8.30 -9.83 -16.69
N ILE A 15 -8.42 -8.70 -15.99
CA ILE A 15 -8.97 -7.45 -16.53
C ILE A 15 -7.87 -6.58 -17.17
N ASP A 16 -6.60 -6.93 -16.97
CA ASP A 16 -5.48 -6.20 -17.53
C ASP A 16 -5.52 -6.21 -19.07
N THR A 17 -5.99 -5.10 -19.65
CA THR A 17 -6.11 -4.90 -21.09
C THR A 17 -4.79 -5.06 -21.82
N LYS A 18 -3.66 -4.70 -21.18
CA LYS A 18 -2.32 -4.86 -21.76
C LYS A 18 -1.94 -6.33 -21.94
N LYS A 19 -2.47 -7.20 -21.07
CA LYS A 19 -2.20 -8.64 -21.08
C LYS A 19 -3.23 -9.42 -21.88
N THR A 20 -4.49 -9.01 -21.84
CA THR A 20 -5.60 -9.74 -22.44
C THR A 20 -5.83 -9.37 -23.91
N GLY A 21 -5.38 -8.19 -24.37
CA GLY A 21 -5.56 -7.73 -25.74
C GLY A 21 -7.04 -7.66 -26.14
N ASN A 22 -7.36 -7.90 -27.42
CA ASN A 22 -8.75 -7.91 -27.94
C ASN A 22 -9.57 -9.16 -27.55
N LYS A 23 -9.11 -9.97 -26.57
CA LYS A 23 -9.87 -11.15 -26.13
C LYS A 23 -11.06 -10.71 -25.28
N LYS A 24 -12.22 -11.31 -25.53
CA LYS A 24 -13.43 -11.09 -24.71
C LYS A 24 -13.16 -11.56 -23.27
N ILE A 25 -13.27 -10.65 -22.31
CA ILE A 25 -13.07 -10.94 -20.88
C ILE A 25 -14.37 -11.52 -20.32
N VAL A 26 -14.36 -12.79 -19.92
CA VAL A 26 -15.47 -13.45 -19.23
C VAL A 26 -15.17 -13.48 -17.73
N LEU A 27 -16.01 -12.80 -16.94
CA LEU A 27 -15.92 -12.73 -15.48
C LEU A 27 -17.02 -13.57 -14.83
N LEU A 28 -16.69 -14.26 -13.75
CA LEU A 28 -17.66 -14.94 -12.88
C LEU A 28 -18.46 -13.92 -12.05
N ASP A 29 -19.61 -14.31 -11.50
CA ASP A 29 -20.49 -13.36 -10.80
C ASP A 29 -19.85 -12.76 -9.54
N TRP A 30 -19.03 -13.53 -8.82
CA TRP A 30 -18.25 -12.99 -7.70
C TRP A 30 -17.15 -12.02 -8.18
N GLU A 31 -16.56 -12.27 -9.36
CA GLU A 31 -15.54 -11.39 -9.95
C GLU A 31 -16.15 -10.06 -10.38
N LYS A 32 -17.37 -10.07 -10.94
CA LYS A 32 -18.13 -8.86 -11.27
C LYS A 32 -18.44 -8.04 -10.03
N LYS A 33 -19.00 -8.66 -8.98
CA LYS A 33 -19.30 -7.97 -7.71
C LYS A 33 -18.04 -7.38 -7.07
N MET A 34 -16.96 -8.16 -7.05
CA MET A 34 -15.67 -7.69 -6.53
C MET A 34 -15.07 -6.58 -7.40
N LEU A 35 -15.24 -6.64 -8.72
CA LEU A 35 -14.79 -5.58 -9.62
C LEU A 35 -15.56 -4.30 -9.38
N VAL A 36 -16.88 -4.36 -9.18
CA VAL A 36 -17.71 -3.20 -8.81
C VAL A 36 -17.26 -2.63 -7.47
N ALA A 37 -16.99 -3.47 -6.46
CA ALA A 37 -16.46 -3.01 -5.17
C ALA A 37 -15.05 -2.40 -5.27
N LEU A 38 -14.19 -2.92 -6.15
CA LEU A 38 -12.82 -2.41 -6.36
C LEU A 38 -12.75 -1.17 -7.26
N LYS A 39 -13.64 -1.08 -8.25
CA LYS A 39 -13.89 0.12 -9.06
C LYS A 39 -14.81 1.11 -8.35
N GLY A 40 -15.29 0.72 -7.16
CA GLY A 40 -16.05 1.53 -6.21
C GLY A 40 -15.41 2.90 -6.17
N GLU A 41 -16.22 3.87 -6.54
CA GLU A 41 -15.82 5.05 -7.27
C GLU A 41 -14.82 5.91 -6.51
N SER A 42 -14.09 6.71 -7.30
CA SER A 42 -13.51 8.00 -6.91
C SER A 42 -14.06 8.47 -5.56
N ASN A 43 -13.15 8.65 -4.58
CA ASN A 43 -13.43 9.05 -3.21
C ASN A 43 -14.76 9.82 -3.12
N PRO A 44 -15.82 9.25 -2.49
CA PRO A 44 -17.13 9.88 -2.44
C PRO A 44 -17.07 11.29 -1.82
N VAL A 45 -16.05 11.55 -0.99
CA VAL A 45 -15.75 12.88 -0.45
C VAL A 45 -15.52 13.91 -1.56
N ILE A 46 -14.85 13.57 -2.66
CA ILE A 46 -14.53 14.53 -3.74
C ILE A 46 -15.76 14.80 -4.62
N LYS A 47 -16.63 13.80 -4.82
CA LYS A 47 -17.85 13.96 -5.64
C LYS A 47 -18.95 14.75 -4.91
N ASN A 48 -18.95 14.71 -3.58
CA ASN A 48 -20.00 15.31 -2.76
C ASN A 48 -19.71 16.76 -2.35
N ILE A 49 -18.60 17.35 -2.78
CA ILE A 49 -18.32 18.77 -2.56
C ILE A 49 -18.90 19.55 -3.75
N PRO A 50 -20.03 20.26 -3.58
CA PRO A 50 -20.55 21.13 -4.63
C PRO A 50 -19.48 22.17 -4.98
N GLY A 51 -19.09 22.23 -6.26
CA GLY A 51 -18.03 23.14 -6.75
C GLY A 51 -16.64 22.51 -6.91
N ALA A 52 -16.46 21.22 -6.62
CA ALA A 52 -15.19 20.54 -6.86
C ALA A 52 -14.89 20.39 -8.36
N ILE A 53 -14.03 21.25 -8.92
CA ILE A 53 -13.49 21.14 -10.27
C ILE A 53 -12.23 20.27 -10.24
N LYS A 54 -12.24 19.17 -10.99
CA LYS A 54 -11.06 18.32 -11.18
C LYS A 54 -10.09 19.02 -12.14
N CYS A 55 -9.14 19.79 -11.61
CA CYS A 55 -8.03 20.35 -12.39
C CYS A 55 -7.01 19.25 -12.78
N GLY A 56 -7.32 18.51 -13.83
CA GLY A 56 -6.33 17.71 -14.55
C GLY A 56 -5.73 18.56 -15.68
N VAL A 57 -4.40 18.66 -15.74
CA VAL A 57 -3.68 19.27 -16.87
C VAL A 57 -4.12 18.56 -18.15
N LYS A 58 -4.79 19.29 -19.05
CA LYS A 58 -5.10 18.80 -20.39
C LYS A 58 -3.77 18.62 -21.13
N ARG A 59 -3.34 17.37 -21.30
CA ARG A 59 -2.45 17.04 -22.43
C ARG A 59 -3.35 16.80 -23.62
N SER A 60 -3.59 17.87 -24.39
CA SER A 60 -4.03 17.72 -25.77
C SER A 60 -2.86 17.13 -26.56
N ALA A 61 -3.09 15.98 -27.18
CA ALA A 61 -2.23 15.53 -28.27
C ALA A 61 -2.53 16.43 -29.47
N ASP A 62 -1.47 17.02 -30.04
CA ASP A 62 -1.15 17.06 -31.47
C ASP A 62 -0.14 18.21 -31.74
N GLY A 63 1.06 17.85 -32.24
CA GLY A 63 1.96 18.71 -33.04
C GLY A 63 2.90 19.72 -32.35
N GLU A 64 4.22 19.47 -32.42
CA GLU A 64 5.32 20.34 -32.93
C GLU A 64 5.18 21.90 -32.79
N ILE A 65 6.13 22.74 -32.34
CA ILE A 65 7.59 22.84 -32.56
C ILE A 65 8.27 23.70 -31.45
N CYS A 66 9.51 23.33 -31.14
CA CYS A 66 10.70 24.07 -30.72
C CYS A 66 10.71 25.64 -30.72
N SER A 67 11.12 26.18 -29.57
CA SER A 67 12.21 27.15 -29.32
C SER A 67 12.14 28.65 -29.66
N THR A 68 12.74 29.37 -28.69
CA THR A 68 13.54 30.62 -28.79
C THR A 68 12.77 31.92 -29.04
N SER A 69 13.03 33.04 -28.37
CA SER A 69 14.19 33.50 -27.60
C SER A 69 13.83 34.81 -26.89
N SER A 70 14.66 35.18 -25.90
CA SER A 70 15.12 36.54 -25.57
C SER A 70 15.01 36.81 -24.07
N SER A 71 16.01 37.25 -23.33
CA SER A 71 17.47 37.39 -23.48
C SER A 71 17.94 37.60 -22.03
N GLY A 72 18.95 36.93 -21.53
CA GLY A 72 20.25 37.58 -21.43
C GLY A 72 20.99 37.05 -20.20
N SER A 73 22.13 36.44 -20.48
CA SER A 73 23.11 35.79 -19.61
C SER A 73 23.92 36.75 -18.75
N PHE A 74 24.35 36.31 -17.56
CA PHE A 74 25.72 36.53 -17.06
C PHE A 74 26.09 35.41 -16.06
N ILE A 75 27.22 34.75 -16.30
CA ILE A 75 27.84 33.76 -15.39
C ILE A 75 29.06 34.43 -14.74
N LEU A 76 29.31 34.07 -13.47
CA LEU A 76 30.61 33.86 -12.76
C LEU A 76 30.60 34.52 -11.34
N PRO A 77 31.49 34.10 -10.41
CA PRO A 77 31.20 33.09 -9.39
C PRO A 77 31.43 33.64 -7.97
N LEU A 78 30.61 33.31 -6.97
CA LEU A 78 30.90 33.78 -5.62
C LEU A 78 30.48 32.77 -4.56
N GLU A 79 31.46 32.41 -3.74
CA GLU A 79 31.38 31.57 -2.55
C GLU A 79 30.15 31.91 -1.70
N ARG A 80 29.42 30.88 -1.26
CA ARG A 80 28.74 30.94 0.04
C ARG A 80 28.38 29.57 0.58
N GLU A 81 29.15 29.22 1.60
CA GLU A 81 28.80 28.51 2.82
C GLU A 81 27.99 27.21 2.76
N GLN A 82 28.67 26.18 3.24
CA GLN A 82 28.17 24.96 3.86
C GLN A 82 26.80 25.13 4.51
N ILE A 83 25.78 24.54 3.90
CA ILE A 83 24.60 24.07 4.64
C ILE A 83 24.71 22.55 4.68
N GLN A 84 25.21 22.06 5.81
CA GLN A 84 25.12 20.66 6.20
C GLN A 84 23.63 20.29 6.25
N THR A 85 23.15 19.57 5.25
CA THR A 85 21.85 18.91 5.34
C THR A 85 22.03 17.67 6.19
N LEU A 86 21.63 17.80 7.46
CA LEU A 86 21.51 16.71 8.42
C LEU A 86 20.88 15.48 7.76
N ASN A 87 21.67 14.41 7.68
CA ASN A 87 21.21 13.06 7.36
C ASN A 87 20.04 12.70 8.27
N ALA A 88 18.81 12.70 7.72
CA ALA A 88 17.68 12.06 8.37
C ALA A 88 17.97 10.55 8.45
N PRO A 89 17.93 9.91 9.63
CA PRO A 89 18.15 8.48 9.74
C PRO A 89 17.07 7.74 8.96
N LEU A 90 17.50 6.86 8.05
CA LEU A 90 16.62 5.92 7.35
C LEU A 90 15.82 5.10 8.38
N PRO A 91 14.54 4.82 8.11
CA PRO A 91 13.73 3.99 9.00
C PRO A 91 14.40 2.62 9.19
N LEU A 92 14.53 2.22 10.46
CA LEU A 92 15.13 0.95 10.83
C LEU A 92 14.43 -0.21 10.09
N PRO A 93 15.19 -1.18 9.58
CA PRO A 93 14.61 -2.36 8.95
C PRO A 93 13.69 -3.06 9.96
N PRO A 94 12.54 -3.59 9.52
CA PRO A 94 11.61 -4.27 10.41
C PRO A 94 12.33 -5.44 11.12
N PRO A 95 12.05 -5.65 12.41
CA PRO A 95 12.70 -6.71 13.17
C PRO A 95 12.51 -8.04 12.44
N LYS A 96 13.61 -8.79 12.28
CA LYS A 96 13.60 -10.13 11.73
C LYS A 96 12.58 -10.95 12.52
N LYS A 97 11.57 -11.50 11.84
CA LYS A 97 10.59 -12.37 12.47
C LYS A 97 11.35 -13.56 13.05
N MET A 98 11.42 -13.64 14.37
CA MET A 98 11.94 -14.83 15.02
C MET A 98 11.03 -16.01 14.65
N PRO A 99 11.60 -17.18 14.33
CA PRO A 99 10.80 -18.37 14.05
C PRO A 99 9.95 -18.68 15.29
N LEU A 100 8.65 -18.90 15.09
CA LEU A 100 7.72 -19.23 16.19
C LEU A 100 8.19 -20.46 16.96
N ASP A 101 8.83 -21.40 16.26
CA ASP A 101 9.44 -22.62 16.78
C ASP A 101 10.37 -22.40 17.98
N ALA A 102 10.95 -21.19 18.12
CA ALA A 102 11.82 -20.86 19.24
C ALA A 102 11.08 -20.74 20.59
N PHE A 103 9.76 -20.55 20.57
CA PHE A 103 8.92 -20.39 21.77
C PHE A 103 7.95 -21.57 21.97
N GLU A 104 7.97 -22.54 21.05
CA GLU A 104 7.14 -23.73 21.17
C GLU A 104 7.78 -24.74 22.11
N THR A 105 6.99 -25.22 23.07
CA THR A 105 7.29 -26.40 23.89
C THR A 105 6.62 -27.63 23.30
N ASP A 106 7.11 -28.83 23.63
CA ASP A 106 6.52 -30.11 23.20
C ASP A 106 5.01 -30.20 23.53
N VAL A 107 4.61 -29.60 24.66
CA VAL A 107 3.21 -29.52 25.07
C VAL A 107 2.42 -28.63 24.11
N THR A 108 2.88 -27.41 23.84
CA THR A 108 2.17 -26.46 22.97
C THR A 108 2.11 -26.90 21.51
N ARG A 109 3.06 -27.73 21.07
CA ARG A 109 3.12 -28.23 19.69
C ARG A 109 1.99 -29.19 19.35
N SER A 110 1.44 -29.89 20.35
CA SER A 110 0.36 -30.87 20.17
C SER A 110 -1.05 -30.29 20.35
N LEU A 111 -1.16 -29.03 20.78
CA LEU A 111 -2.44 -28.41 21.13
C LEU A 111 -3.18 -27.84 19.92
N ASP A 112 -4.50 -27.94 19.95
CA ASP A 112 -5.36 -27.26 18.98
C ASP A 112 -5.35 -25.73 19.17
N ASN A 113 -5.66 -24.98 18.12
CA ASN A 113 -5.62 -23.52 18.14
C ASN A 113 -6.51 -22.93 19.24
N LYS A 114 -7.66 -23.55 19.52
CA LYS A 114 -8.57 -23.14 20.61
C LYS A 114 -7.92 -23.29 21.99
N GLN A 115 -7.16 -24.37 22.19
CA GLN A 115 -6.48 -24.65 23.46
C GLN A 115 -5.31 -23.69 23.66
N LEU A 116 -4.55 -23.40 22.61
CA LEU A 116 -3.48 -22.40 22.63
C LEU A 116 -4.01 -21.00 22.98
N GLN A 117 -5.11 -20.58 22.35
CA GLN A 117 -5.76 -19.30 22.67
C GLN A 117 -6.18 -19.23 24.15
N ARG A 118 -6.79 -20.30 24.67
CA ARG A 118 -7.19 -20.37 26.09
C ARG A 118 -5.98 -20.29 27.02
N LEU A 119 -4.89 -20.98 26.70
CA LEU A 119 -3.67 -20.99 27.51
C LEU A 119 -3.03 -19.59 27.56
N VAL A 120 -2.90 -18.93 26.41
CA VAL A 120 -2.37 -17.57 26.32
C VAL A 120 -3.18 -16.60 27.17
N LEU A 121 -4.52 -16.68 27.09
CA LEU A 121 -5.40 -15.81 27.89
C LEU A 121 -5.20 -16.02 29.40
N LEU A 122 -5.13 -17.28 29.85
CA LEU A 122 -4.89 -17.59 31.26
C LEU A 122 -3.53 -17.08 31.74
N GLN A 123 -2.48 -17.23 30.91
CA GLN A 123 -1.15 -16.73 31.22
C GLN A 123 -1.13 -15.20 31.32
N GLN A 124 -1.83 -14.50 30.40
CA GLN A 124 -1.96 -13.04 30.44
C GLN A 124 -2.69 -12.57 31.69
N LEU A 125 -3.78 -13.24 32.08
CA LEU A 125 -4.51 -12.91 33.30
C LEU A 125 -3.64 -13.09 34.56
N LYS A 126 -2.86 -14.17 34.62
CA LYS A 126 -1.93 -14.38 35.73
C LYS A 126 -0.87 -13.28 35.82
N LEU A 127 -0.29 -12.88 34.69
CA LEU A 127 0.68 -11.78 34.66
C LEU A 127 0.04 -10.45 35.08
N ALA A 128 -1.19 -10.17 34.64
CA ALA A 128 -1.92 -8.98 35.02
C ALA A 128 -2.22 -8.93 36.53
N GLN A 129 -2.50 -10.07 37.15
CA GLN A 129 -2.71 -10.16 38.60
C GLN A 129 -1.42 -9.87 39.38
N VAL A 130 -0.29 -10.45 38.96
CA VAL A 130 1.03 -10.20 39.60
C VAL A 130 1.47 -8.74 39.47
N GLN A 131 1.06 -8.04 38.41
CA GLN A 131 1.35 -6.62 38.21
C GLN A 131 0.42 -5.68 39.01
N ALA A 132 -0.71 -6.20 39.51
CA ALA A 132 -1.69 -5.45 40.27
C ALA A 132 -1.47 -5.54 41.79
N GLU A 133 -0.66 -6.51 42.24
CA GLU A 133 -0.10 -6.59 43.60
C GLU A 133 1.13 -5.70 43.75
#